data_AF-A0A011U3R0-F1
#
_entry.id   AF-A0A011U3R0-F1
#
_cell.length_a   1.000
_cell.length_b   1.000
_cell.length_c   1.000
_cell.angle_alpha   90.00
_cell.angle_beta   90.00
_cell.angle_gamma   90.00
#
_symmetry.space_group_name_H-M   'P 1'
#
loop_
_entity.id
_entity.type
_entity.pdbx_description
1 polymer ?
#
loop_
_entity_poly.entity_id
_entity_poly.type
_entity_poly.pdbx_seq_one_letter_code
_entity_poly.pdbx_strand_id
1 'polypeptide(L)'
;MSVTIPGTIPAESLRAWYDARHVDDVVLYDITAQTATSLSAVLIERQLAATDEAEREHWAARVRLVDQQQAALNPEDRAGLIAQQQAWLDEAHVLTGQDEARIA
;
A
#
# COMPACT_ATOMS: atom_id res chain seq x y z
N MET A 1 -4.54 6.87 -26.90
CA MET A 1 -5.59 7.04 -25.87
C MET A 1 -4.87 7.24 -24.55
N SER A 2 -4.88 8.46 -24.00
CA SER A 2 -4.24 8.74 -22.72
C SER A 2 -5.15 8.21 -21.61
N VAL A 3 -4.74 7.12 -20.96
CA VAL A 3 -5.40 6.65 -19.75
C VAL A 3 -4.93 7.60 -18.64
N THR A 4 -5.78 8.54 -18.27
CA THR A 4 -5.62 9.25 -16.99
C THR A 4 -5.82 8.21 -15.91
N ILE A 5 -4.73 7.70 -15.33
CA ILE A 5 -4.82 6.85 -14.14
C ILE A 5 -5.22 7.79 -13.00
N PRO A 6 -6.41 7.62 -12.39
CA PRO A 6 -6.76 8.38 -11.20
C PRO A 6 -5.70 8.09 -10.15
N GLY A 7 -5.10 9.13 -9.56
CA GLY A 7 -4.06 8.98 -8.53
C GLY A 7 -4.51 8.23 -7.27
N THR A 8 -5.81 7.92 -7.16
CA THR A 8 -6.42 7.14 -6.09
C THR A 8 -7.71 6.52 -6.64
N ILE A 9 -7.86 5.19 -6.58
CA ILE A 9 -9.13 4.53 -6.91
C ILE A 9 -9.94 4.43 -5.62
N PRO A 10 -11.21 4.89 -5.55
CA PRO A 10 -12.01 4.74 -4.34
C PRO A 10 -12.15 3.27 -3.93
N ALA A 11 -12.16 2.97 -2.63
CA ALA A 11 -12.32 1.60 -2.12
C ALA A 11 -13.60 0.92 -2.64
N GLU A 12 -14.69 1.68 -2.83
CA GLU A 12 -15.92 1.18 -3.45
C GLU A 12 -15.73 0.76 -4.92
N SER A 13 -14.90 1.50 -5.67
CA SER A 13 -14.57 1.20 -7.05
C SER A 13 -13.66 -0.03 -7.15
N LEU A 14 -12.70 -0.15 -6.22
CA LEU A 14 -11.84 -1.32 -6.12
C LEU A 14 -12.65 -2.57 -5.76
N ARG A 15 -13.60 -2.45 -4.83
CA ARG A 15 -14.57 -3.50 -4.50
C ARG A 15 -15.39 -3.93 -5.72
N ALA A 16 -15.97 -2.97 -6.44
CA ALA A 16 -16.75 -3.25 -7.65
C ALA A 16 -15.91 -3.97 -8.72
N TRP A 17 -14.63 -3.64 -8.84
CA TRP A 17 -13.71 -4.32 -9.74
C TRP A 17 -13.48 -5.79 -9.32
N TYR A 18 -13.19 -6.04 -8.05
CA TYR A 18 -13.01 -7.40 -7.51
C TYR A 18 -14.29 -8.24 -7.67
N ASP A 19 -15.45 -7.65 -7.41
CA ASP A 19 -16.76 -8.27 -7.61
C ASP A 19 -17.00 -8.65 -9.07
N ALA A 20 -16.79 -7.72 -10.00
CA ALA A 20 -16.97 -7.98 -11.44
C ALA A 20 -16.04 -9.09 -11.95
N ARG A 21 -14.84 -9.21 -11.35
CA ARG A 21 -13.86 -10.25 -11.68
C ARG A 21 -14.03 -11.54 -10.88
N HIS A 22 -15.03 -11.63 -10.00
CA HIS A 22 -15.28 -12.78 -9.13
C HIS A 22 -14.01 -13.22 -8.38
N VAL A 23 -13.23 -12.25 -7.90
CA VAL A 23 -12.01 -12.54 -7.15
C VAL A 23 -12.39 -13.13 -5.80
N ASP A 24 -11.87 -14.33 -5.54
CA ASP A 24 -12.03 -15.08 -4.30
C ASP A 24 -11.35 -14.36 -3.13
N ASP A 25 -11.90 -14.51 -1.93
CA ASP A 25 -11.41 -13.82 -0.73
C ASP A 25 -9.98 -14.24 -0.34
N VAL A 26 -9.59 -15.49 -0.61
CA VAL A 26 -8.20 -15.95 -0.41
C VAL A 26 -7.26 -15.22 -1.37
N VAL A 27 -7.66 -15.07 -2.63
CA VAL A 27 -6.87 -14.34 -3.63
C VAL A 27 -6.79 -12.85 -3.28
N LEU A 28 -7.88 -12.27 -2.81
CA LEU A 28 -7.89 -10.88 -2.32
C LEU A 28 -6.96 -10.70 -1.12
N TYR A 29 -6.95 -11.64 -0.19
CA TYR A 29 -6.01 -11.63 0.94
C TYR A 29 -4.56 -11.64 0.45
N ASP A 30 -4.21 -12.53 -0.48
CA ASP A 30 -2.86 -12.62 -1.03
C ASP A 30 -2.45 -11.33 -1.75
N ILE A 31 -3.35 -10.74 -2.53
CA ILE A 31 -3.13 -9.44 -3.20
C ILE A 31 -2.91 -8.32 -2.16
N THR A 32 -3.68 -8.32 -1.08
CA THR A 32 -3.57 -7.33 0.00
C THR A 32 -2.25 -7.49 0.75
N ALA A 33 -1.86 -8.73 1.07
CA ALA A 33 -0.58 -9.04 1.70
C ALA A 33 0.61 -8.65 0.81
N GLN A 34 0.54 -8.92 -0.49
CA GLN A 34 1.55 -8.49 -1.46
C GLN A 34 1.66 -6.96 -1.52
N THR A 35 0.54 -6.24 -1.39
CA THR A 35 0.54 -4.77 -1.33
C THR A 35 1.30 -4.27 -0.09
N ALA A 36 1.09 -4.90 1.07
CA ALA A 36 1.85 -4.59 2.28
C ALA A 36 3.36 -4.81 2.07
N THR A 37 3.76 -5.93 1.47
CA THR A 37 5.17 -6.21 1.14
C THR A 37 5.77 -5.15 0.21
N SER A 38 5.04 -4.72 -0.81
CA SER A 38 5.48 -3.66 -1.72
C SER A 38 5.65 -2.32 -1.01
N LEU A 39 4.71 -1.93 -0.12
CA LEU A 39 4.84 -0.71 0.67
C LEU A 39 6.03 -0.78 1.63
N SER A 40 6.23 -1.91 2.32
CA SER A 40 7.38 -2.11 3.21
C SER A 40 8.71 -1.96 2.47
N ALA A 41 8.81 -2.42 1.22
CA ALA A 41 10.01 -2.21 0.41
C ALA A 41 10.29 -0.71 0.16
N VAL A 42 9.28 0.07 -0.22
CA VAL A 42 9.40 1.53 -0.40
C VAL A 42 9.83 2.21 0.89
N LEU A 43 9.23 1.84 2.02
CA LEU A 43 9.58 2.41 3.33
C LEU A 43 11.02 2.08 3.75
N ILE A 44 11.50 0.86 3.45
CA ILE A 44 12.90 0.47 3.68
C ILE A 44 13.84 1.29 2.78
N GLU A 45 13.51 1.52 1.52
CA GLU A 45 14.31 2.37 0.63
C GLU A 45 14.41 3.81 1.19
N ARG A 46 13.31 4.35 1.70
CA ARG A 46 13.29 5.66 2.40
C ARG A 46 14.16 5.66 3.65
N GLN A 47 14.08 4.61 4.46
CA GLN A 47 14.94 4.43 5.62
C GLN A 47 16.43 4.41 5.24
N LEU A 48 16.79 3.72 4.16
CA LEU A 48 18.17 3.64 3.68
C LEU A 48 18.67 4.97 3.09
N ALA A 49 17.78 5.77 2.51
CA ALA A 49 18.10 7.07 1.93
C ALA A 49 18.15 8.21 2.95
N ALA A 50 17.61 8.02 4.16
CA ALA A 50 17.54 9.03 5.20
C ALA A 50 18.93 9.49 5.68
N THR A 51 19.07 10.80 5.88
CA THR A 51 20.38 11.41 6.18
C THR A 51 20.64 11.61 7.67
N ASP A 52 19.59 11.52 8.48
CA ASP A 52 19.66 11.62 9.93
C ASP A 52 18.92 10.49 10.64
N GLU A 53 19.21 10.34 11.93
CA GLU A 53 18.69 9.23 12.73
C GLU A 53 17.19 9.34 13.03
N ALA A 54 16.66 10.57 13.14
CA ALA A 54 15.25 10.77 13.44
C ALA A 54 14.39 10.36 12.24
N GLU A 55 14.83 10.70 11.03
CA GLU A 55 14.20 10.27 9.78
C GLU A 55 14.32 8.75 9.59
N ARG A 56 15.49 8.15 9.86
CA ARG A 56 15.65 6.68 9.84
C ARG A 56 14.69 5.98 10.78
N GLU A 57 14.59 6.43 12.03
CA GLU A 57 13.69 5.81 13.01
C GLU A 57 12.21 6.02 12.65
N HIS A 58 11.87 7.16 12.03
CA HIS A 58 10.53 7.39 11.50
C HIS A 58 10.15 6.32 10.46
N TRP A 59 11.00 6.09 9.45
CA TRP A 59 10.72 5.08 8.42
C TRP A 59 10.73 3.66 9.00
N ALA A 60 11.64 3.36 9.94
CA ALA A 60 11.64 2.08 10.65
C ALA A 60 10.33 1.82 11.40
N ALA A 61 9.78 2.85 12.06
CA ALA A 61 8.50 2.77 12.75
C ALA A 61 7.34 2.55 11.78
N ARG A 62 7.38 3.15 10.58
CA ARG A 62 6.38 2.90 9.53
C ARG A 62 6.40 1.44 9.06
N VAL A 63 7.58 0.86 8.81
CA VAL A 63 7.70 -0.57 8.45
C VAL A 63 7.07 -1.46 9.52
N ARG A 64 7.42 -1.24 10.79
CA ARG A 64 6.84 -2.02 11.91
C ARG A 64 5.33 -1.89 12.02
N LEU A 65 4.77 -0.72 11.69
CA LEU A 65 3.33 -0.54 11.68
C LEU A 65 2.67 -1.35 10.55
N VAL A 66 3.24 -1.35 9.34
CA VAL A 66 2.72 -2.14 8.22
C VAL A 66 2.75 -3.63 8.57
N ASP A 67 3.84 -4.12 9.16
CA ASP A 67 3.94 -5.53 9.61
C ASP A 67 2.84 -5.89 10.63
N GLN A 68 2.57 -5.00 11.59
CA GLN A 68 1.50 -5.19 12.58
C GLN A 68 0.11 -5.20 11.92
N GLN A 69 -0.13 -4.27 10.99
CA GLN A 69 -1.39 -4.20 10.25
C GLN A 69 -1.59 -5.44 9.37
N GLN A 70 -0.52 -5.92 8.71
CA GLN A 70 -0.54 -7.14 7.91
C GLN A 70 -0.84 -8.37 8.77
N ALA A 71 -0.21 -8.51 9.93
CA ALA A 71 -0.47 -9.60 10.87
C ALA A 71 -1.90 -9.59 11.44
N ALA A 72 -2.56 -8.43 11.44
CA ALA A 72 -3.92 -8.25 11.93
C ALA A 72 -5.00 -8.40 10.84
N LEU A 73 -4.62 -8.64 9.57
CA LEU A 73 -5.58 -8.84 8.49
C LEU A 73 -6.49 -10.04 8.78
N ASN A 74 -7.78 -9.86 8.56
CA ASN A 74 -8.76 -10.94 8.61
C ASN A 74 -9.09 -11.37 7.17
N PRO A 75 -8.76 -12.61 6.76
CA PRO A 75 -9.09 -13.12 5.41
C PRO A 75 -10.58 -13.11 5.09
N GLU A 76 -11.45 -13.17 6.11
CA GLU A 76 -12.91 -13.17 5.93
C GLU A 76 -13.50 -11.75 5.86
N ASP A 77 -12.74 -10.71 6.24
CA ASP A 77 -13.21 -9.32 6.18
C ASP A 77 -12.82 -8.69 4.83
N ARG A 78 -13.58 -9.07 3.80
CA ARG A 78 -13.39 -8.57 2.44
C ARG A 78 -13.37 -7.04 2.35
N ALA A 79 -14.25 -6.37 3.07
CA ALA A 79 -14.32 -4.91 3.06
C ALA A 79 -13.09 -4.28 3.74
N GLY A 80 -12.65 -4.86 4.86
CA GLY A 80 -11.41 -4.47 5.54
C GLY A 80 -10.17 -4.68 4.68
N LEU A 81 -10.05 -5.83 3.99
CA LEU A 81 -8.94 -6.10 3.07
C LEU A 81 -8.84 -5.05 1.96
N ILE A 82 -9.96 -4.73 1.31
CA ILE A 82 -10.02 -3.73 0.23
C ILE A 82 -9.65 -2.34 0.76
N ALA A 83 -10.18 -1.94 1.92
CA ALA A 83 -9.87 -0.65 2.52
C ALA A 83 -8.38 -0.53 2.89
N GLN A 84 -7.81 -1.57 3.49
CA GLN A 84 -6.40 -1.60 3.87
C GLN A 84 -5.48 -1.62 2.66
N GLN A 85 -5.83 -2.41 1.62
CA GLN A 85 -5.12 -2.42 0.36
C GLN A 85 -5.08 -1.01 -0.25
N GLN A 86 -6.24 -0.35 -0.34
CA GLN A 86 -6.30 0.99 -0.94
C GLN A 86 -5.45 1.99 -0.15
N ALA A 87 -5.53 1.97 1.18
CA ALA A 87 -4.73 2.86 2.03
C ALA A 87 -3.22 2.68 1.79
N TRP A 88 -2.74 1.44 1.66
CA TRP A 88 -1.33 1.17 1.39
C TRP A 88 -0.91 1.54 -0.05
N LEU A 89 -1.78 1.34 -1.04
CA LEU A 89 -1.52 1.79 -2.41
C LEU A 89 -1.40 3.31 -2.48
N ASP A 90 -2.27 4.04 -1.79
CA ASP A 90 -2.23 5.51 -1.74
C ASP A 90 -0.95 6.00 -1.07
N GLU A 91 -0.55 5.39 0.05
CA GLU A 91 0.70 5.71 0.73
C GLU A 91 1.91 5.45 -0.17
N ALA A 92 1.96 4.28 -0.82
CA ALA A 92 3.04 3.94 -1.75
C ALA A 92 3.10 4.93 -2.94
N HIS A 93 1.96 5.36 -3.46
CA HIS A 93 1.90 6.35 -4.54
C HIS A 93 2.43 7.71 -4.11
N VAL A 94 2.04 8.18 -2.91
CA VAL A 94 2.57 9.43 -2.34
C VAL A 94 4.08 9.34 -2.15
N LEU A 95 4.57 8.24 -1.60
CA LEU A 95 6.00 8.05 -1.34
C LEU A 95 6.80 7.93 -2.65
N THR A 96 6.30 7.24 -3.67
CA THR A 96 7.03 7.14 -4.95
C THR A 96 6.99 8.45 -5.74
N GLY A 97 5.88 9.17 -5.74
CA GLY A 97 5.77 10.50 -6.35
C GLY A 97 6.68 11.56 -5.69
N GLN A 98 6.92 11.43 -4.38
CA GLN A 98 7.89 12.27 -3.66
C GLN A 98 9.34 11.99 -4.07
N ASP A 99 9.67 10.78 -4.53
CA ASP A 99 11.02 10.46 -5.01
C ASP A 99 11.28 11.06 -6.39
N GLU A 100 10.29 11.00 -7.29
CA GLU A 100 10.39 11.64 -8.61
C GLU A 100 10.60 13.16 -8.48
N ALA A 101 9.92 13.82 -7.54
CA ALA A 101 10.06 15.25 -7.29
C ALA A 101 11.41 15.65 -6.67
N ARG A 102 12.12 14.73 -6.01
CA ARG A 102 13.43 14.99 -5.37
C ARG A 102 14.59 14.88 -6.36
N ILE A 103 14.40 14.16 -7.47
CA ILE A 103 15.43 13.90 -8.49
C ILE A 103 15.35 14.90 -9.66
N ALA A 104 14.24 15.62 -9.80
CA ALA A 104 14.02 16.66 -10.81
C ALA A 104 14.62 18.03 -10.40
#